data_AF-A0A3L6N8P6-F1
#
_entry.id   AF-A0A3L6N8P6-F1
#
_cell.length_a   1.000
_cell.length_b   1.000
_cell.length_c   1.000
_cell.angle_alpha   90.00
_cell.angle_beta   90.00
_cell.angle_gamma   90.00
#
_symmetry.space_group_name_H-M   'P 1'
#
loop_
_entity.id
_entity.type
_entity.pdbx_description
1 polymer ?
#
loop_
_entity_poly.entity_id
_entity_poly.type
_entity_poly.pdbx_seq_one_letter_code
_entity_poly.pdbx_strand_id
1 'polypeptide(L)'
;MEQTIIVSAQKKCFPPPSSGSVLHCDQLPESQARKDLYGPNTDKDPNVFHDVRPKYLNSGSMIGPVGDMRKYFRRVHERMQRGLVNGKDLYSDQGIFGEIFAEQEIWRRWLRKNTVSQKDKSFDVMHSDFEYHVGLDYMQNLFIPTVFEEQDGEIIGLNNETGIAEKSASLGIEPRLDGVPEDIQSFTNPLNQILQDPADWGDMPVYADFYSTAIPVVVHHNAHKDGAKKRRYLWWDRIWFFPYLRQLIKSQLEVVEAEPLLEIAVNGERLVYWESRSNVTQKKPRTFIIDSGEVSIVEREFGYVCRAKTEKAEAEKPWYDEVFRDGQGEL
;
A
#
# COMPACT_ATOMS: atom_id res chain seq x y z
N MET A 1 -20.28 -7.31 -11.12
CA MET A 1 -19.55 -6.61 -10.04
C MET A 1 -18.09 -6.77 -10.35
N GLU A 2 -17.36 -5.67 -10.48
CA GLU A 2 -15.95 -5.66 -10.87
C GLU A 2 -15.11 -5.09 -9.71
N GLN A 3 -13.89 -5.58 -9.54
CA GLN A 3 -12.93 -5.09 -8.55
C GLN A 3 -11.62 -4.79 -9.25
N THR A 4 -11.43 -3.53 -9.61
CA THR A 4 -10.25 -3.04 -10.34
C THR A 4 -9.38 -2.14 -9.45
N ILE A 5 -9.94 -1.61 -8.36
CA ILE A 5 -9.21 -0.86 -7.34
C ILE A 5 -9.03 -1.77 -6.13
N ILE A 6 -7.79 -1.96 -5.71
CA ILE A 6 -7.44 -2.70 -4.50
C ILE A 6 -6.97 -1.69 -3.46
N VAL A 7 -7.59 -1.72 -2.29
CA VAL A 7 -7.31 -0.83 -1.15
C VAL A 7 -6.82 -1.64 0.04
N SER A 8 -5.87 -1.09 0.79
CA SER A 8 -5.39 -1.70 2.03
C SER A 8 -6.53 -1.98 3.02
N ALA A 9 -6.46 -3.12 3.70
CA ALA A 9 -7.39 -3.51 4.76
C ALA A 9 -6.74 -3.39 6.15
N GLN A 10 -7.54 -3.06 7.16
CA GLN A 10 -7.14 -3.01 8.57
C GLN A 10 -8.16 -3.70 9.48
N LYS A 11 -7.74 -4.01 10.71
CA LYS A 11 -8.51 -4.77 11.71
C LYS A 11 -9.61 -3.98 12.44
N LYS A 12 -9.51 -2.64 12.50
CA LYS A 12 -10.47 -1.79 13.22
C LYS A 12 -11.28 -0.91 12.28
N CYS A 13 -12.58 -0.75 12.56
CA CYS A 13 -13.36 0.30 11.89
C CYS A 13 -12.97 1.68 12.45
N PHE A 14 -12.39 2.53 11.59
CA PHE A 14 -11.86 3.82 11.99
C PHE A 14 -12.02 4.82 10.84
N PRO A 15 -12.28 6.12 11.12
CA PRO A 15 -12.39 6.81 12.42
C PRO A 15 -13.65 6.46 13.25
N PRO A 16 -13.68 6.83 14.56
CA PRO A 16 -14.86 6.60 15.41
C PRO A 16 -16.05 7.47 14.97
N PRO A 17 -17.30 7.14 15.35
CA PRO A 17 -18.50 7.90 14.96
C PRO A 17 -18.44 9.40 15.28
N SER A 18 -17.71 9.78 16.34
CA SER A 18 -17.50 11.18 16.73
C SER A 18 -16.72 12.00 15.69
N SER A 19 -16.07 11.36 14.71
CA SER A 19 -15.46 12.05 13.56
C SER A 19 -16.47 12.59 12.56
N GLY A 20 -17.75 12.24 12.73
CA GLY A 20 -18.83 12.57 11.80
C GLY A 20 -18.88 11.69 10.55
N SER A 21 -17.99 10.70 10.38
CA SER A 21 -18.05 9.75 9.27
C SER A 21 -19.01 8.60 9.58
N VAL A 22 -19.77 8.15 8.58
CA VAL A 22 -20.73 7.04 8.69
C VAL A 22 -20.19 5.83 7.94
N LEU A 23 -19.39 5.01 8.63
CA LEU A 23 -18.64 3.92 8.00
C LEU A 23 -19.44 2.63 7.78
N HIS A 24 -20.65 2.53 8.32
CA HIS A 24 -21.50 1.34 8.27
C HIS A 24 -20.73 0.02 8.54
N CYS A 25 -19.91 0.01 9.59
CA CYS A 25 -18.97 -1.07 9.91
C CYS A 25 -19.63 -2.46 10.00
N ASP A 26 -20.86 -2.51 10.50
CA ASP A 26 -21.72 -3.69 10.66
C ASP A 26 -22.29 -4.19 9.32
N GLN A 27 -22.19 -3.38 8.27
CA GLN A 27 -22.72 -3.65 6.95
C GLN A 27 -21.62 -3.94 5.93
N LEU A 28 -20.36 -4.09 6.33
CA LEU A 28 -19.30 -4.49 5.41
C LEU A 28 -19.27 -6.03 5.21
N PRO A 29 -18.68 -6.52 4.11
CA PRO A 29 -18.43 -7.95 3.94
C PRO A 29 -17.48 -8.50 5.00
N GLU A 30 -17.63 -9.79 5.33
CA GLU A 30 -16.68 -10.46 6.21
C GLU A 30 -15.32 -10.65 5.54
N SER A 31 -14.27 -10.72 6.36
CA SER A 31 -12.91 -10.99 5.87
C SER A 31 -12.84 -12.35 5.18
N GLN A 32 -12.21 -12.37 4.01
CA GLN A 32 -11.94 -13.60 3.27
C GLN A 32 -10.75 -14.38 3.85
N ALA A 33 -9.94 -13.77 4.72
CA ALA A 33 -8.77 -14.42 5.33
C ALA A 33 -9.15 -15.68 6.10
N ARG A 34 -8.22 -16.62 6.24
CA ARG A 34 -8.48 -17.90 6.90
C ARG A 34 -9.05 -17.70 8.31
N LYS A 35 -10.05 -18.50 8.70
CA LYS A 35 -10.80 -18.31 9.96
C LYS A 35 -9.97 -18.55 11.23
N ASP A 36 -8.79 -19.12 11.08
CA ASP A 36 -7.81 -19.44 12.12
C ASP A 36 -6.53 -18.60 11.97
N LEU A 37 -6.60 -17.42 11.31
CA LEU A 37 -5.44 -16.56 11.03
C LEU A 37 -4.55 -16.36 12.27
N TYR A 38 -5.17 -15.99 13.39
CA TYR A 38 -4.57 -15.77 14.71
C TYR A 38 -4.79 -16.94 15.68
N GLY A 39 -5.11 -18.13 15.15
CA GLY A 39 -5.39 -19.33 15.93
C GLY A 39 -6.82 -19.40 16.48
N PRO A 40 -7.07 -20.21 17.54
CA PRO A 40 -8.43 -20.52 17.99
C PRO A 40 -9.27 -19.33 18.47
N ASN A 41 -8.65 -18.19 18.77
CA ASN A 41 -9.33 -16.99 19.26
C ASN A 41 -9.63 -15.96 18.17
N THR A 42 -9.28 -16.27 16.91
CA THR A 42 -9.57 -15.40 15.76
C THR A 42 -11.03 -14.95 15.77
N ASP A 43 -11.25 -13.63 15.70
CA ASP A 43 -12.55 -12.95 15.73
C ASP A 43 -13.46 -13.20 16.94
N LYS A 44 -13.00 -13.84 18.03
CA LYS A 44 -13.85 -14.10 19.20
C LYS A 44 -14.14 -12.85 20.04
N ASP A 45 -13.15 -11.99 20.22
CA ASP A 45 -13.30 -10.71 20.92
C ASP A 45 -12.93 -9.55 19.97
N PRO A 46 -13.92 -8.78 19.49
CA PRO A 46 -13.67 -7.67 18.57
C PRO A 46 -12.86 -6.52 19.20
N ASN A 47 -12.63 -6.51 20.52
CA ASN A 47 -11.80 -5.52 21.20
C ASN A 47 -10.33 -5.94 21.29
N VAL A 48 -10.01 -7.21 21.08
CA VAL A 48 -8.64 -7.70 20.96
C VAL A 48 -8.22 -7.55 19.51
N PHE A 49 -7.92 -6.31 19.11
CA PHE A 49 -7.72 -5.98 17.69
C PHE A 49 -6.66 -6.83 17.01
N HIS A 50 -5.62 -7.28 17.71
CA HIS A 50 -4.61 -8.19 17.14
C HIS A 50 -5.22 -9.48 16.58
N ASP A 51 -6.22 -10.06 17.25
CA ASP A 51 -6.81 -11.37 16.89
C ASP A 51 -7.98 -11.26 15.90
N VAL A 52 -8.26 -10.06 15.37
CA VAL A 52 -9.37 -9.82 14.45
C VAL A 52 -8.86 -9.82 13.01
N ARG A 53 -9.55 -10.50 12.10
CA ARG A 53 -9.18 -10.49 10.67
C ARG A 53 -9.44 -9.10 10.06
N PRO A 54 -8.54 -8.59 9.19
CA PRO A 54 -8.74 -7.29 8.56
C PRO A 54 -9.99 -7.32 7.70
N LYS A 55 -10.86 -6.31 7.85
CA LYS A 55 -12.07 -6.15 7.02
C LYS A 55 -12.53 -4.71 6.78
N TYR A 56 -11.80 -3.74 7.33
CA TYR A 56 -12.12 -2.32 7.20
C TYR A 56 -11.11 -1.65 6.28
N LEU A 57 -11.53 -0.61 5.57
CA LEU A 57 -10.67 0.15 4.69
C LEU A 57 -9.57 0.89 5.48
N ASN A 58 -8.32 0.81 5.01
CA ASN A 58 -7.22 1.69 5.37
C ASN A 58 -6.89 2.60 4.18
N SER A 59 -6.90 3.92 4.35
CA SER A 59 -6.68 4.84 3.21
C SER A 59 -5.21 5.05 2.84
N GLY A 60 -4.27 4.43 3.57
CA GLY A 60 -2.84 4.67 3.38
C GLY A 60 -2.24 4.07 2.11
N SER A 61 -2.90 3.10 1.48
CA SER A 61 -2.43 2.50 0.22
C SER A 61 -3.58 2.00 -0.63
N MET A 62 -3.53 2.32 -1.92
CA MET A 62 -4.51 1.95 -2.94
C MET A 62 -3.81 1.81 -4.29
N ILE A 63 -4.25 0.86 -5.12
CA ILE A 63 -3.81 0.72 -6.51
C ILE A 63 -4.99 0.39 -7.41
N GLY A 64 -4.97 0.88 -8.64
CA GLY A 64 -5.96 0.54 -9.65
C GLY A 64 -5.78 1.38 -10.92
N PRO A 65 -6.54 1.08 -11.98
CA PRO A 65 -6.53 1.86 -13.21
C PRO A 65 -6.86 3.33 -12.94
N VAL A 66 -6.13 4.24 -13.58
CA VAL A 66 -6.28 5.69 -13.38
C VAL A 66 -7.72 6.16 -13.63
N GLY A 67 -8.44 5.55 -14.59
CA GLY A 67 -9.84 5.88 -14.87
C GLY A 67 -10.75 5.65 -13.65
N ASP A 68 -10.68 4.45 -13.07
CA ASP A 68 -11.50 4.05 -11.93
C ASP A 68 -11.08 4.80 -10.67
N MET A 69 -9.77 4.93 -10.44
CA MET A 69 -9.22 5.75 -9.34
C MET A 69 -9.74 7.19 -9.41
N ARG A 70 -9.77 7.83 -10.59
CA ARG A 70 -10.32 9.18 -10.75
C ARG A 70 -11.81 9.24 -10.43
N LYS A 71 -12.59 8.23 -10.81
CA LYS A 71 -14.03 8.16 -10.48
C LYS A 71 -14.23 8.13 -8.97
N TYR A 72 -13.51 7.24 -8.28
CA TYR A 72 -13.59 7.11 -6.83
C TYR A 72 -13.12 8.40 -6.11
N PHE A 73 -11.97 8.95 -6.50
CA PHE A 73 -11.42 10.18 -5.90
C PHE A 73 -12.32 11.41 -6.12
N ARG A 74 -12.98 11.52 -7.28
CA ARG A 74 -13.97 12.58 -7.51
C ARG A 74 -15.13 12.48 -6.53
N ARG A 75 -15.67 11.28 -6.31
CA ARG A 75 -16.73 11.08 -5.33
C ARG A 75 -16.28 11.43 -3.91
N VAL A 76 -15.09 10.99 -3.53
CA VAL A 76 -14.45 11.33 -2.25
C VAL A 76 -14.32 12.84 -2.09
N HIS A 77 -13.80 13.51 -3.12
CA HIS A 77 -13.66 14.96 -3.13
C HIS A 77 -15.02 15.68 -3.01
N GLU A 78 -16.04 15.26 -3.77
CA GLU A 78 -17.39 15.82 -3.69
C GLU A 78 -18.02 15.64 -2.29
N ARG A 79 -17.82 14.49 -1.65
CA ARG A 79 -18.30 14.23 -0.28
C ARG A 79 -17.55 15.12 0.72
N MET A 80 -16.24 15.24 0.55
CA MET A 80 -15.38 16.10 1.35
C MET A 80 -15.81 17.58 1.26
N GLN A 81 -15.97 18.11 0.04
CA GLN A 81 -16.39 19.50 -0.18
C GLN A 81 -17.76 19.78 0.43
N ARG A 82 -18.73 18.87 0.25
CA ARG A 82 -20.04 19.00 0.90
C ARG A 82 -19.94 19.00 2.42
N GLY A 83 -19.07 18.16 2.99
CA GLY A 83 -18.79 18.17 4.43
C GLY A 83 -18.27 19.53 4.90
N LEU A 84 -17.24 20.06 4.22
CA LEU A 84 -16.62 21.35 4.54
C LEU A 84 -17.60 22.52 4.46
N VAL A 85 -18.40 22.60 3.39
CA VAL A 85 -19.43 23.65 3.22
C VAL A 85 -20.48 23.60 4.34
N ASN A 86 -20.77 22.41 4.85
CA ASN A 86 -21.72 22.21 5.94
C ASN A 86 -21.07 22.30 7.34
N GLY A 87 -19.82 22.78 7.45
CA GLY A 87 -19.13 22.98 8.73
C GLY A 87 -18.66 21.69 9.40
N LYS A 88 -18.59 20.57 8.67
CA LYS A 88 -18.05 19.30 9.19
C LYS A 88 -16.54 19.41 9.34
N ASP A 89 -16.05 19.12 10.54
CA ASP A 89 -14.60 18.97 10.77
C ASP A 89 -14.10 17.68 10.11
N LEU A 90 -13.09 17.80 9.26
CA LEU A 90 -12.52 16.67 8.52
C LEU A 90 -11.41 16.02 9.34
N TYR A 91 -11.82 15.15 10.26
CA TYR A 91 -10.88 14.47 11.16
C TYR A 91 -9.90 13.53 10.43
N SER A 92 -10.37 12.81 9.41
CA SER A 92 -9.55 11.84 8.66
C SER A 92 -10.11 11.61 7.26
N ASP A 93 -9.22 11.60 6.27
CA ASP A 93 -9.48 11.18 4.89
C ASP A 93 -10.04 9.75 4.83
N GLN A 94 -9.52 8.83 5.65
CA GLN A 94 -10.00 7.44 5.77
C GLN A 94 -11.50 7.39 6.05
N GLY A 95 -12.01 8.36 6.81
CA GLY A 95 -13.43 8.46 7.11
C GLY A 95 -14.31 8.64 5.87
N ILE A 96 -13.84 9.41 4.89
CA ILE A 96 -14.59 9.69 3.66
C ILE A 96 -14.44 8.53 2.67
N PHE A 97 -13.21 8.03 2.50
CA PHE A 97 -12.96 6.85 1.68
C PHE A 97 -13.78 5.65 2.16
N GLY A 98 -13.75 5.37 3.46
CA GLY A 98 -14.48 4.27 4.09
C GLY A 98 -16.00 4.40 3.97
N GLU A 99 -16.55 5.61 4.13
CA GLU A 99 -17.99 5.88 3.97
C GLU A 99 -18.46 5.56 2.54
N ILE A 100 -17.71 5.99 1.51
CA ILE A 100 -18.07 5.71 0.10
C ILE A 100 -17.89 4.23 -0.23
N PHE A 101 -16.85 3.58 0.28
CA PHE A 101 -16.68 2.13 0.13
C PHE A 101 -17.85 1.36 0.77
N ALA A 102 -18.29 1.78 1.96
CA ALA A 102 -19.42 1.16 2.62
C ALA A 102 -20.74 1.32 1.85
N GLU A 103 -21.00 2.52 1.32
CA GLU A 103 -22.14 2.78 0.42
C GLU A 103 -22.13 1.84 -0.80
N GLN A 104 -20.96 1.64 -1.43
CA GLN A 104 -20.78 0.69 -2.52
C GLN A 104 -21.13 -0.75 -2.08
N GLU A 105 -20.63 -1.21 -0.93
CA GLU A 105 -20.89 -2.58 -0.47
C GLU A 105 -22.35 -2.81 -0.06
N ILE A 106 -23.00 -1.79 0.48
CA ILE A 106 -24.45 -1.80 0.75
C ILE A 106 -25.21 -1.93 -0.57
N TRP A 107 -24.84 -1.14 -1.59
CA TRP A 107 -25.42 -1.24 -2.92
C TRP A 107 -25.21 -2.62 -3.54
N ARG A 108 -23.99 -3.16 -3.53
CA ARG A 108 -23.68 -4.51 -4.00
C ARG A 108 -24.47 -5.60 -3.27
N ARG A 109 -24.66 -5.46 -1.94
CA ARG A 109 -25.51 -6.39 -1.16
C ARG A 109 -26.97 -6.29 -1.61
N TRP A 110 -27.49 -5.08 -1.81
CA TRP A 110 -28.84 -4.88 -2.31
C TRP A 110 -29.03 -5.52 -3.68
N LEU A 111 -28.08 -5.36 -4.61
CA LEU A 111 -28.11 -6.00 -5.92
C LEU A 111 -28.12 -7.53 -5.85
N ARG A 112 -27.36 -8.15 -4.93
CA ARG A 112 -27.38 -9.60 -4.75
C ARG A 112 -28.72 -10.13 -4.23
N LYS A 113 -29.47 -9.32 -3.46
CA LYS A 113 -30.76 -9.72 -2.87
C LYS A 113 -31.95 -9.47 -3.79
N ASN A 114 -31.82 -8.58 -4.77
CA ASN A 114 -32.92 -8.16 -5.64
C ASN A 114 -32.69 -8.65 -7.07
N THR A 115 -33.73 -9.18 -7.71
CA THR A 115 -33.68 -9.47 -9.14
C THR A 115 -33.90 -8.16 -9.90
N VAL A 116 -32.81 -7.52 -10.34
CA VAL A 116 -32.88 -6.23 -11.03
C VAL A 116 -32.76 -6.42 -12.54
N SER A 117 -33.67 -5.81 -13.30
CA SER A 117 -33.56 -5.74 -14.75
C SER A 117 -32.53 -4.69 -15.14
N GLN A 118 -31.41 -5.09 -15.74
CA GLN A 118 -30.38 -4.18 -16.25
C GLN A 118 -30.86 -3.30 -17.43
N LYS A 119 -32.11 -3.45 -17.88
CA LYS A 119 -32.70 -2.62 -18.94
C LYS A 119 -33.38 -1.34 -18.42
N ASP A 120 -33.45 -1.16 -17.10
CA ASP A 120 -34.02 0.03 -16.48
C ASP A 120 -32.99 1.18 -16.42
N LYS A 121 -33.30 2.33 -17.02
CA LYS A 121 -32.42 3.50 -16.98
C LYS A 121 -32.15 4.02 -15.57
N SER A 122 -33.07 3.80 -14.62
CA SER A 122 -32.88 4.17 -13.22
C SER A 122 -31.80 3.32 -12.55
N PHE A 123 -31.63 2.07 -13.00
CA PHE A 123 -30.54 1.21 -12.54
C PHE A 123 -29.18 1.79 -12.95
N ASP A 124 -29.00 2.21 -14.21
CA ASP A 124 -27.72 2.75 -14.68
C ASP A 124 -27.28 3.98 -13.87
N VAL A 125 -28.21 4.89 -13.59
CA VAL A 125 -27.95 6.09 -12.77
C VAL A 125 -27.53 5.68 -11.36
N MET A 126 -28.34 4.87 -10.66
CA MET A 126 -28.02 4.42 -9.31
C MET A 126 -26.72 3.62 -9.25
N HIS A 127 -26.49 2.76 -10.24
CA HIS A 127 -25.28 1.96 -10.33
C HIS A 127 -24.05 2.84 -10.48
N SER A 128 -24.13 3.86 -11.34
CA SER A 128 -23.04 4.83 -11.52
C SER A 128 -22.72 5.65 -10.26
N ASP A 129 -23.73 5.91 -9.42
CA ASP A 129 -23.64 6.67 -8.17
C ASP A 129 -23.04 5.88 -6.99
N PHE A 130 -22.96 4.55 -7.08
CA PHE A 130 -22.50 3.71 -5.97
C PHE A 130 -21.42 2.70 -6.33
N GLU A 131 -21.22 2.35 -7.61
CA GLU A 131 -20.20 1.38 -8.03
C GLU A 131 -18.90 2.09 -8.48
N TYR A 132 -17.82 1.87 -7.74
CA TYR A 132 -16.49 2.46 -7.96
C TYR A 132 -15.38 1.42 -8.14
N HIS A 133 -15.75 0.14 -8.22
CA HIS A 133 -14.84 -1.00 -8.39
C HIS A 133 -13.84 -1.19 -7.25
N VAL A 134 -14.16 -0.67 -6.06
CA VAL A 134 -13.29 -0.80 -4.88
C VAL A 134 -13.42 -2.20 -4.27
N GLY A 135 -12.28 -2.83 -4.03
CA GLY A 135 -12.10 -4.04 -3.23
C GLY A 135 -11.05 -3.83 -2.16
N LEU A 136 -11.05 -4.69 -1.13
CA LEU A 136 -10.04 -4.66 -0.08
C LEU A 136 -9.03 -5.79 -0.25
N ASP A 137 -7.78 -5.51 0.04
CA ASP A 137 -6.70 -6.50 0.17
C ASP A 137 -6.82 -7.24 1.50
N TYR A 138 -7.80 -8.15 1.59
CA TYR A 138 -8.09 -8.90 2.82
C TYR A 138 -6.95 -9.81 3.29
N MET A 139 -6.09 -10.26 2.37
CA MET A 139 -4.91 -11.09 2.70
C MET A 139 -3.67 -10.25 2.99
N GLN A 140 -3.73 -8.96 2.67
CA GLN A 140 -2.64 -8.01 2.83
C GLN A 140 -1.39 -8.40 2.02
N ASN A 141 -1.60 -9.01 0.85
CA ASN A 141 -0.53 -9.44 -0.05
C ASN A 141 0.15 -8.26 -0.75
N LEU A 142 -0.54 -7.12 -0.89
CA LEU A 142 0.02 -5.90 -1.44
C LEU A 142 0.34 -4.89 -0.34
N PHE A 143 -0.55 -4.75 0.63
CA PHE A 143 -0.52 -3.66 1.60
C PHE A 143 -0.73 -4.13 3.04
N ILE A 144 0.31 -4.03 3.88
CA ILE A 144 0.21 -4.24 5.33
C ILE A 144 0.26 -2.88 6.06
N PRO A 145 -0.85 -2.39 6.64
CA PRO A 145 -0.83 -1.31 7.61
C PRO A 145 -0.49 -1.86 9.00
N THR A 146 0.63 -1.43 9.57
CA THR A 146 1.13 -2.06 10.81
C THR A 146 0.27 -1.78 12.05
N VAL A 147 -0.70 -0.87 11.99
CA VAL A 147 -1.61 -0.58 13.11
C VAL A 147 -2.48 -1.79 13.44
N PHE A 148 -2.52 -2.19 14.71
CA PHE A 148 -3.13 -3.45 15.19
C PHE A 148 -2.42 -4.74 14.75
N GLU A 149 -1.30 -4.60 14.05
CA GLU A 149 -0.44 -5.67 13.52
C GLU A 149 1.03 -5.37 13.89
N GLU A 150 1.23 -4.73 15.05
CA GLU A 150 2.53 -4.16 15.40
C GLU A 150 3.61 -5.22 15.61
N GLN A 151 3.26 -6.49 15.78
CA GLN A 151 4.21 -7.56 16.12
C GLN A 151 4.19 -8.69 15.10
N ASP A 152 3.28 -8.62 14.11
CA ASP A 152 2.89 -9.71 13.23
C ASP A 152 3.98 -10.00 12.18
N GLY A 153 4.73 -8.98 11.75
CA GLY A 153 5.80 -9.13 10.75
C GLY A 153 7.18 -8.59 11.13
N GLU A 154 8.18 -9.03 10.38
CA GLU A 154 9.60 -8.73 10.56
C GLU A 154 10.32 -8.65 9.22
N ILE A 155 11.45 -7.94 9.16
CA ILE A 155 12.37 -8.00 8.01
C ILE A 155 13.35 -9.17 8.18
N ILE A 156 13.22 -10.18 7.30
CA ILE A 156 13.92 -11.47 7.38
C ILE A 156 14.18 -12.06 5.98
N GLY A 157 15.20 -12.91 5.84
CA GLY A 157 15.37 -13.76 4.65
C GLY A 157 14.46 -14.98 4.72
N LEU A 158 13.74 -15.29 3.64
CA LEU A 158 12.75 -16.37 3.60
C LEU A 158 13.39 -17.79 3.67
N ASN A 159 14.67 -17.92 3.33
CA ASN A 159 15.44 -19.15 3.49
C ASN A 159 16.02 -19.32 4.92
N ASN A 160 15.84 -18.34 5.81
CA ASN A 160 16.35 -18.41 7.18
C ASN A 160 15.41 -19.21 8.10
N GLU A 161 15.38 -20.53 7.92
CA GLU A 161 14.53 -21.46 8.69
C GLU A 161 14.69 -21.28 10.20
N THR A 162 15.93 -21.14 10.68
CA THR A 162 16.23 -20.94 12.12
C THR A 162 15.61 -19.65 12.63
N GLY A 163 15.82 -18.53 11.93
CA GLY A 163 15.26 -17.23 12.31
C GLY A 163 13.74 -17.22 12.27
N ILE A 164 13.15 -17.89 11.28
CA ILE A 164 11.70 -18.06 11.17
C ILE A 164 11.18 -18.87 12.36
N ALA A 165 11.84 -19.96 12.73
CA ALA A 165 11.45 -20.81 13.85
C ALA A 165 11.54 -20.06 15.19
N GLU A 166 12.63 -19.33 15.43
CA GLU A 166 12.82 -18.51 16.63
C GLU A 166 11.74 -17.43 16.76
N LYS A 167 11.47 -16.72 15.66
CA LYS A 167 10.45 -15.66 15.65
C LYS A 167 9.05 -16.24 15.84
N SER A 168 8.71 -17.35 15.19
CA SER A 168 7.43 -18.04 15.35
C SER A 168 7.22 -18.49 16.80
N ALA A 169 8.25 -19.07 17.42
CA ALA A 169 8.22 -19.46 18.83
C ALA A 169 8.02 -18.25 19.75
N SER A 170 8.65 -17.10 19.46
CA SER A 170 8.46 -15.86 20.24
C SER A 170 7.03 -15.30 20.15
N LEU A 171 6.32 -15.58 19.04
CA LEU A 171 4.92 -15.24 18.81
C LEU A 171 3.96 -16.31 19.36
N GLY A 172 4.48 -17.44 19.85
CA GLY A 172 3.66 -18.56 20.33
C GLY A 172 2.92 -19.30 19.22
N ILE A 173 3.46 -19.32 18.01
CA ILE A 173 2.89 -20.04 16.85
C ILE A 173 3.90 -21.02 16.26
N GLU A 174 3.40 -22.06 15.59
CA GLU A 174 4.23 -22.89 14.72
C GLU A 174 4.72 -22.10 13.50
N PRO A 175 5.90 -22.39 12.95
CA PRO A 175 6.39 -21.79 11.70
C PRO A 175 5.40 -21.98 10.55
N ARG A 176 5.11 -20.89 9.82
CA ARG A 176 4.18 -20.88 8.67
C ARG A 176 4.79 -20.38 7.38
N LEU A 177 5.86 -19.57 7.47
CA LEU A 177 6.62 -19.11 6.32
C LEU A 177 7.45 -20.29 5.80
N ASP A 178 7.35 -20.55 4.51
CA ASP A 178 7.96 -21.70 3.85
C ASP A 178 8.62 -21.24 2.54
N GLY A 179 9.87 -20.77 2.65
CA GLY A 179 10.67 -20.32 1.53
C GLY A 179 10.08 -19.14 0.74
N VAL A 180 10.58 -18.98 -0.48
CA VAL A 180 10.15 -17.94 -1.41
C VAL A 180 8.89 -18.39 -2.16
N PRO A 181 7.80 -17.61 -2.15
CA PRO A 181 6.63 -17.87 -2.99
C PRO A 181 6.96 -17.97 -4.48
N GLU A 182 6.23 -18.83 -5.20
CA GLU A 182 6.45 -19.09 -6.63
C GLU A 182 6.38 -17.83 -7.50
N ASP A 183 5.44 -16.92 -7.19
CA ASP A 183 5.31 -15.66 -7.92
C ASP A 183 6.58 -14.83 -7.78
N ILE A 184 7.10 -14.64 -6.56
CA ILE A 184 8.35 -13.93 -6.30
C ILE A 184 9.55 -14.63 -6.95
N GLN A 185 9.65 -15.95 -6.80
CA GLN A 185 10.76 -16.74 -7.34
C GLN A 185 10.89 -16.61 -8.87
N SER A 186 9.76 -16.42 -9.57
CA SER A 186 9.74 -16.27 -11.03
C SER A 186 10.18 -14.89 -11.54
N PHE A 187 10.24 -13.87 -10.69
CA PHE A 187 10.60 -12.51 -11.10
C PHE A 187 12.12 -12.30 -11.13
N THR A 188 12.57 -11.57 -12.16
CA THR A 188 13.96 -11.13 -12.29
C THR A 188 14.37 -10.32 -11.07
N ASN A 189 15.45 -10.75 -10.44
CA ASN A 189 16.05 -10.06 -9.31
C ASN A 189 16.52 -8.65 -9.72
N PRO A 190 16.04 -7.57 -9.07
CA PRO A 190 16.43 -6.20 -9.40
C PRO A 190 17.93 -5.92 -9.23
N LEU A 191 18.66 -6.71 -8.45
CA LEU A 191 20.10 -6.55 -8.27
C LEU A 191 20.92 -7.05 -9.47
N ASN A 192 20.34 -7.84 -10.38
CA ASN A 192 21.01 -8.30 -11.61
C ASN A 192 21.55 -7.14 -12.48
N GLN A 193 20.96 -5.94 -12.35
CA GLN A 193 21.40 -4.77 -13.12
C GLN A 193 22.72 -4.17 -12.61
N ILE A 194 23.11 -4.47 -11.36
CA ILE A 194 24.28 -3.88 -10.70
C ILE A 194 25.26 -4.92 -10.15
N LEU A 195 24.86 -6.17 -9.99
CA LEU A 195 25.68 -7.28 -9.49
C LEU A 195 25.77 -8.41 -10.52
N GLN A 196 26.96 -9.02 -10.64
CA GLN A 196 27.17 -10.20 -11.50
C GLN A 196 26.55 -11.47 -10.92
N ASP A 197 26.52 -11.58 -9.59
CA ASP A 197 26.00 -12.74 -8.85
C ASP A 197 25.22 -12.23 -7.62
N PRO A 198 23.98 -11.77 -7.80
CA PRO A 198 23.17 -11.28 -6.70
C PRO A 198 22.61 -12.43 -5.86
N ALA A 199 22.34 -12.13 -4.58
CA ALA A 199 21.68 -13.06 -3.67
C ALA A 199 20.32 -13.51 -4.21
N ASP A 200 19.93 -14.76 -3.93
CA ASP A 200 18.58 -15.25 -4.21
C ASP A 200 17.54 -14.40 -3.44
N TRP A 201 16.32 -14.29 -3.98
CA TRP A 201 15.16 -13.74 -3.27
C TRP A 201 15.02 -14.27 -1.85
N GLY A 202 15.31 -15.55 -1.63
CA GLY A 202 15.19 -16.17 -0.30
C GLY A 202 16.24 -15.71 0.71
N ASP A 203 17.36 -15.18 0.23
CA ASP A 203 18.44 -14.68 1.08
C ASP A 203 18.37 -13.15 1.26
N MET A 204 17.52 -12.47 0.46
CA MET A 204 17.26 -11.05 0.63
C MET A 204 16.37 -10.77 1.84
N PRO A 205 16.67 -9.72 2.63
CA PRO A 205 15.82 -9.33 3.74
C PRO A 205 14.56 -8.62 3.22
N VAL A 206 13.44 -9.32 3.28
CA VAL A 206 12.10 -8.82 2.92
C VAL A 206 11.22 -8.74 4.15
N TYR A 207 10.19 -7.90 4.13
CA TYR A 207 9.18 -7.94 5.17
C TYR A 207 8.30 -9.18 4.97
N ALA A 208 8.11 -9.98 6.01
CA ALA A 208 7.20 -11.11 6.01
C ALA A 208 6.30 -11.08 7.25
N ASP A 209 5.01 -11.34 7.06
CA ASP A 209 4.05 -11.51 8.14
C ASP A 209 3.98 -12.99 8.58
N PHE A 210 4.14 -13.24 9.87
CA PHE A 210 4.22 -14.59 10.42
C PHE A 210 2.84 -15.24 10.62
N TYR A 211 1.76 -14.46 10.58
CA TYR A 211 0.39 -14.97 10.66
C TYR A 211 -0.18 -15.20 9.27
N SER A 212 -0.26 -14.18 8.42
CA SER A 212 -0.86 -14.24 7.08
C SER A 212 0.06 -14.86 6.04
N THR A 213 1.35 -15.02 6.36
CA THR A 213 2.42 -15.45 5.44
C THR A 213 2.61 -14.52 4.25
N ALA A 214 2.06 -13.31 4.31
CA ALA A 214 2.16 -12.33 3.25
C ALA A 214 3.56 -11.69 3.21
N ILE A 215 4.06 -11.48 2.00
CA ILE A 215 5.27 -10.70 1.71
C ILE A 215 4.80 -9.48 0.91
N PRO A 216 4.37 -8.39 1.59
CA PRO A 216 3.70 -7.27 0.96
C PRO A 216 4.65 -6.42 0.13
N VAL A 217 4.11 -5.79 -0.91
CA VAL A 217 4.81 -4.78 -1.70
C VAL A 217 5.02 -3.49 -0.89
N VAL A 218 4.05 -3.11 -0.05
CA VAL A 218 4.11 -1.90 0.77
C VAL A 218 3.77 -2.20 2.23
N VAL A 219 4.65 -1.74 3.12
CA VAL A 219 4.41 -1.70 4.56
C VAL A 219 4.08 -0.26 4.97
N HIS A 220 2.85 -0.02 5.36
CA HIS A 220 2.39 1.29 5.85
C HIS A 220 2.61 1.39 7.37
N HIS A 221 3.71 2.02 7.79
CA HIS A 221 4.04 2.26 9.20
C HIS A 221 3.16 3.33 9.87
N ASN A 222 1.90 3.00 10.13
CA ASN A 222 0.92 3.84 10.83
C ASN A 222 0.64 3.43 12.28
N ALA A 223 1.30 2.40 12.79
CA ALA A 223 1.15 1.97 14.17
C ALA A 223 1.64 3.01 15.18
N HIS A 224 0.83 3.33 16.17
CA HIS A 224 1.19 4.28 17.22
C HIS A 224 1.58 3.61 18.54
N LYS A 225 1.12 2.38 18.76
CA LYS A 225 1.38 1.61 19.98
C LYS A 225 2.89 1.37 20.15
N ASP A 226 3.37 1.50 21.38
CA ASP A 226 4.76 1.23 21.79
C ASP A 226 5.83 1.95 20.92
N GLY A 227 5.47 3.09 20.30
CA GLY A 227 6.37 3.82 19.42
C GLY A 227 6.68 3.15 18.08
N ALA A 228 5.90 2.14 17.66
CA ALA A 228 6.13 1.36 16.45
C ALA A 228 6.23 2.21 15.16
N LYS A 229 5.62 3.40 15.12
CA LYS A 229 5.74 4.36 14.01
C LYS A 229 7.18 4.70 13.66
N LYS A 230 8.10 4.62 14.63
CA LYS A 230 9.53 4.92 14.46
C LYS A 230 10.23 3.91 13.55
N ARG A 231 9.68 2.71 13.36
CA ARG A 231 10.23 1.68 12.46
C ARG A 231 10.45 2.20 11.03
N ARG A 232 9.64 3.14 10.56
CA ARG A 232 9.82 3.80 9.25
C ARG A 232 11.23 4.35 8.99
N TYR A 233 11.97 4.73 10.04
CA TYR A 233 13.35 5.22 9.94
C TYR A 233 14.35 4.32 10.66
N LEU A 234 13.92 3.57 11.68
CA LEU A 234 14.77 2.60 12.39
C LEU A 234 15.00 1.31 11.61
N TRP A 235 14.13 0.97 10.65
CA TRP A 235 14.25 -0.21 9.79
C TRP A 235 14.68 0.13 8.37
N TRP A 236 14.97 1.41 8.10
CA TRP A 236 15.35 1.88 6.76
C TRP A 236 16.54 1.11 6.18
N ASP A 237 17.52 0.81 7.03
CA ASP A 237 18.75 0.08 6.69
C ASP A 237 18.61 -1.44 6.65
N ARG A 238 17.42 -1.96 6.94
CA ARG A 238 17.17 -3.41 6.97
C ARG A 238 16.59 -3.94 5.65
N ILE A 239 16.08 -3.07 4.79
CA ILE A 239 15.40 -3.47 3.55
C ILE A 239 16.44 -3.95 2.52
N TRP A 240 16.09 -4.96 1.71
CA TRP A 240 16.99 -5.60 0.74
C TRP A 240 17.78 -4.65 -0.17
N PHE A 241 17.18 -3.54 -0.59
CA PHE A 241 17.84 -2.60 -1.50
C PHE A 241 18.82 -1.67 -0.79
N PHE A 242 18.77 -1.55 0.53
CA PHE A 242 19.48 -0.50 1.25
C PHE A 242 21.01 -0.55 1.05
N PRO A 243 21.69 -1.71 1.16
CA PRO A 243 23.13 -1.79 0.90
C PRO A 243 23.54 -1.38 -0.53
N TYR A 244 22.60 -1.42 -1.46
CA TYR A 244 22.80 -1.18 -2.89
C TYR A 244 22.16 0.11 -3.37
N LEU A 245 21.50 0.87 -2.48
CA LEU A 245 20.58 1.94 -2.82
C LEU A 245 21.22 2.98 -3.74
N ARG A 246 22.44 3.42 -3.43
CA ARG A 246 23.17 4.39 -4.27
C ARG A 246 23.40 3.88 -5.69
N GLN A 247 23.83 2.62 -5.82
CA GLN A 247 24.11 2.01 -7.12
C GLN A 247 22.83 1.82 -7.94
N LEU A 248 21.74 1.40 -7.28
CA LEU A 248 20.42 1.28 -7.88
C LEU A 248 19.90 2.64 -8.38
N ILE A 249 20.03 3.71 -7.59
CA ILE A 249 19.64 5.05 -8.04
C ILE A 249 20.52 5.51 -9.21
N LYS A 250 21.84 5.30 -9.16
CA LYS A 250 22.75 5.65 -10.26
C LYS A 250 22.36 4.95 -11.55
N SER A 251 22.14 3.64 -11.49
CA SER A 251 21.69 2.83 -12.62
C SER A 251 20.33 3.34 -13.16
N GLN A 252 19.37 3.66 -12.30
CA GLN A 252 18.08 4.19 -12.73
C GLN A 252 18.16 5.58 -13.39
N LEU A 253 19.17 6.39 -13.03
CA LEU A 253 19.39 7.71 -13.63
C LEU A 253 20.12 7.64 -14.97
N GLU A 254 20.70 6.49 -15.34
CA GLU A 254 21.28 6.30 -16.66
C GLU A 254 20.18 6.33 -17.73
N VAL A 255 20.47 6.98 -18.85
CA VAL A 255 19.55 7.02 -19.99
C VAL A 255 19.69 5.70 -20.73
N VAL A 256 18.80 4.77 -20.41
CA VAL A 256 18.62 3.51 -21.12
C VAL A 256 17.45 3.61 -22.09
N GLU A 257 17.46 2.77 -23.13
CA GLU A 257 16.30 2.61 -23.99
C GLU A 257 15.10 2.19 -23.15
N ALA A 258 13.91 2.70 -23.52
CA ALA A 258 12.70 2.35 -22.80
C ALA A 258 12.42 0.85 -22.97
N GLU A 259 12.33 0.13 -21.86
CA GLU A 259 11.87 -1.25 -21.83
C GLU A 259 10.41 -1.32 -21.34
N PRO A 260 9.62 -2.31 -21.77
CA PRO A 260 8.34 -2.60 -21.17
C PRO A 260 8.45 -2.84 -19.66
N LEU A 261 7.60 -2.18 -18.87
CA LEU A 261 7.48 -2.43 -17.43
C LEU A 261 6.82 -3.79 -17.14
N LEU A 262 5.90 -4.21 -18.00
CA LEU A 262 5.15 -5.46 -17.85
C LEU A 262 4.57 -5.86 -19.20
N GLU A 263 4.67 -7.14 -19.53
CA GLU A 263 3.97 -7.74 -20.64
C GLU A 263 3.14 -8.92 -20.16
N ILE A 264 1.83 -8.88 -20.39
CA ILE A 264 0.90 -9.93 -19.97
C ILE A 264 -0.10 -10.24 -21.08
N ALA A 265 -0.61 -11.47 -21.07
CA ALA A 265 -1.72 -11.88 -21.92
C ALA A 265 -3.04 -11.70 -21.15
N VAL A 266 -3.94 -10.86 -21.66
CA VAL A 266 -5.29 -10.65 -21.09
C VAL A 266 -6.31 -11.06 -22.14
N ASN A 267 -7.12 -12.07 -21.86
CA ASN A 267 -8.12 -12.62 -22.80
C ASN A 267 -7.54 -13.03 -24.17
N GLY A 268 -6.28 -13.48 -24.19
CA GLY A 268 -5.56 -13.84 -25.42
C GLY A 268 -4.95 -12.66 -26.18
N GLU A 269 -5.15 -11.42 -25.72
CA GLU A 269 -4.51 -10.23 -26.27
C GLU A 269 -3.23 -9.89 -25.49
N ARG A 270 -2.19 -9.48 -26.22
CA ARG A 270 -0.92 -9.01 -25.65
C ARG A 270 -1.08 -7.58 -25.15
N LEU A 271 -0.95 -7.38 -23.84
CA LEU A 271 -0.96 -6.08 -23.19
C LEU A 271 0.46 -5.75 -22.72
N VAL A 272 1.00 -4.61 -23.17
CA VAL A 272 2.35 -4.15 -22.84
C VAL A 272 2.27 -2.81 -22.13
N TYR A 273 2.74 -2.76 -20.89
CA TYR A 273 2.87 -1.55 -20.11
C TYR A 273 4.24 -0.94 -20.35
N TRP A 274 4.26 0.34 -20.69
CA TRP A 274 5.47 1.10 -20.94
C TRP A 274 5.67 2.15 -19.86
N GLU A 275 6.93 2.46 -19.58
CA GLU A 275 7.24 3.67 -18.83
C GLU A 275 6.73 4.90 -19.60
N SER A 276 6.35 5.95 -18.86
CA SER A 276 6.01 7.23 -19.49
C SER A 276 7.19 7.70 -20.35
N ARG A 277 6.92 8.10 -21.61
CA ARG A 277 7.95 8.63 -22.52
C ARG A 277 8.76 9.77 -21.91
N SER A 278 8.14 10.56 -21.02
CA SER A 278 8.83 11.64 -20.30
C SER A 278 9.90 11.11 -19.34
N ASN A 279 9.71 9.94 -18.74
CA ASN A 279 10.68 9.37 -17.81
C ASN A 279 11.94 8.87 -18.53
N VAL A 280 11.87 8.55 -19.82
CA VAL A 280 13.05 8.11 -20.59
C VAL A 280 14.13 9.19 -20.61
N THR A 281 13.73 10.46 -20.68
CA THR A 281 14.64 11.61 -20.75
C THR A 281 14.68 12.45 -19.47
N GLN A 282 13.70 12.32 -18.58
CA GLN A 282 13.58 13.09 -17.34
C GLN A 282 13.53 12.14 -16.14
N LYS A 283 14.71 11.66 -15.73
CA LYS A 283 14.87 10.68 -14.64
C LYS A 283 14.97 11.32 -13.25
N LYS A 284 15.21 12.63 -13.18
CA LYS A 284 15.31 13.37 -11.90
C LYS A 284 13.93 13.62 -11.28
N PRO A 285 13.87 13.89 -9.95
CA PRO A 285 12.63 14.27 -9.28
C PRO A 285 11.92 15.42 -9.97
N ARG A 286 10.59 15.41 -9.96
CA ARG A 286 9.75 16.46 -10.57
C ARG A 286 8.70 16.96 -9.59
N THR A 287 8.41 18.25 -9.66
CA THR A 287 7.40 18.89 -8.81
C THR A 287 6.32 19.55 -9.63
N PHE A 288 5.08 19.45 -9.14
CA PHE A 288 3.93 20.14 -9.72
C PHE A 288 3.87 21.57 -9.17
N ILE A 289 3.80 22.54 -10.07
CA ILE A 289 3.62 23.95 -9.73
C ILE A 289 2.27 24.38 -10.31
N ILE A 290 1.45 25.01 -9.48
CA ILE A 290 0.19 25.62 -9.87
C ILE A 290 0.39 27.13 -9.70
N ASP A 291 0.48 27.85 -10.82
CA ASP A 291 0.56 29.30 -10.84
C ASP A 291 -0.59 29.86 -11.66
N SER A 292 -1.46 30.65 -11.02
CA SER A 292 -2.55 31.36 -11.69
C SER A 292 -3.47 30.47 -12.56
N GLY A 293 -3.58 29.18 -12.22
CA GLY A 293 -4.39 28.19 -12.93
C GLY A 293 -3.62 27.37 -13.98
N GLU A 294 -2.38 27.72 -14.29
CA GLU A 294 -1.50 26.91 -15.13
C GLU A 294 -0.77 25.86 -14.28
N VAL A 295 -0.77 24.62 -14.78
CA VAL A 295 -0.07 23.50 -14.16
C VAL A 295 1.20 23.23 -14.96
N SER A 296 2.36 23.34 -14.31
CA SER A 296 3.64 22.95 -14.87
C SER A 296 4.31 21.86 -14.04
N ILE A 297 5.06 20.99 -14.72
CA ILE A 297 5.90 19.96 -14.10
C ILE A 297 7.35 20.39 -14.31
N VAL A 298 8.07 20.60 -13.21
CA VAL A 298 9.44 21.11 -13.23
C VAL A 298 10.38 20.10 -12.62
N GLU A 299 11.46 19.79 -13.33
CA GLU A 299 12.55 18.93 -12.86
C GLU A 299 13.34 19.61 -11.73
N ARG A 300 13.78 18.81 -10.76
CA ARG A 300 14.45 19.22 -9.53
C ARG A 300 15.62 18.30 -9.21
N GLU A 301 16.64 18.84 -8.56
CA GLU A 301 17.69 18.03 -7.93
C GLU A 301 17.15 17.29 -6.71
N PHE A 302 17.83 16.20 -6.31
CA PHE A 302 17.45 15.42 -5.13
C PHE A 302 17.41 16.28 -3.86
N GLY A 303 18.35 17.21 -3.66
CA GLY A 303 18.34 18.12 -2.50
C GLY A 303 17.12 19.05 -2.40
N TYR A 304 16.32 19.18 -3.46
CA TYR A 304 15.05 19.91 -3.40
C TYR A 304 13.96 19.09 -2.70
N VAL A 305 13.91 17.79 -2.98
CA VAL A 305 12.89 16.86 -2.46
C VAL A 305 13.34 16.17 -1.17
N CYS A 306 14.62 15.84 -1.07
CA CYS A 306 15.29 15.25 0.08
C CYS A 306 16.03 16.37 0.81
N ARG A 307 15.43 16.91 1.87
CA ARG A 307 16.06 17.89 2.74
C ARG A 307 15.45 17.91 4.12
N ALA A 308 16.23 18.30 5.11
CA ALA A 308 15.77 18.59 6.43
C ALA A 308 14.82 19.79 6.43
N LYS A 309 14.06 19.92 7.52
CA LYS A 309 13.05 20.99 7.68
C LYS A 309 13.67 22.39 7.67
N THR A 310 14.94 22.52 8.04
CA THR A 310 15.65 23.79 8.12
C THR A 310 17.03 23.67 7.50
N GLU A 311 17.54 24.77 6.95
CA GLU A 311 18.90 24.84 6.38
C GLU A 311 19.98 24.51 7.42
N LYS A 312 19.78 24.94 8.67
CA LYS A 312 20.68 24.59 9.77
C LYS A 312 20.74 23.07 10.00
N ALA A 313 19.58 22.40 10.04
CA ALA A 313 19.55 20.95 10.24
C ALA A 313 20.16 20.21 9.04
N GLU A 314 19.94 20.71 7.82
CA GLU A 314 20.55 20.15 6.61
C GLU A 314 22.07 20.32 6.61
N ALA A 315 22.59 21.45 7.07
CA ALA A 315 24.03 21.70 7.18
C ALA A 315 24.70 20.83 8.27
N GLU A 316 23.98 20.51 9.35
CA GLU A 316 24.47 19.65 10.43
C GLU A 316 24.40 18.16 10.09
N LYS A 317 23.33 17.74 9.39
CA LYS A 317 23.11 16.37 8.95
C LYS A 317 22.45 16.37 7.56
N PRO A 318 23.25 16.38 6.48
CA PRO A 318 22.76 16.37 5.12
C PRO A 318 21.84 15.17 4.83
N TRP A 319 20.89 15.34 3.92
CA TRP A 319 19.90 14.32 3.58
C TRP A 319 20.53 12.99 3.16
N TYR A 320 21.65 13.04 2.43
CA TYR A 320 22.33 11.86 1.90
C TYR A 320 22.93 11.00 3.02
N ASP A 321 23.31 11.59 4.15
CA ASP A 321 23.81 10.84 5.31
C ASP A 321 22.70 10.02 5.98
N GLU A 322 21.45 10.50 5.94
CA GLU A 322 20.29 9.75 6.43
C GLU A 322 19.82 8.69 5.43
N VAL A 323 19.78 9.05 4.14
CA VAL A 323 19.22 8.19 3.08
C VAL A 323 20.17 7.05 2.72
N PHE A 324 21.46 7.31 2.52
CA PHE A 324 22.42 6.29 2.10
C PHE A 324 23.16 5.64 3.26
N ARG A 325 23.47 6.41 4.33
CA ARG A 325 24.28 5.99 5.49
C ARG A 325 25.59 5.25 5.13
N ASP A 326 26.17 5.57 3.98
CA ASP A 326 27.37 4.90 3.44
C ASP A 326 28.65 5.75 3.54
N GLY A 327 28.55 6.98 4.03
CA GLY A 327 29.68 7.91 4.16
C GLY A 327 30.23 8.44 2.84
N GLN A 328 29.54 8.21 1.71
CA GLN A 328 30.01 8.63 0.38
C GLN A 328 29.54 10.03 -0.05
N GLY A 329 28.73 10.71 0.77
CA GLY A 329 28.25 12.06 0.49
C GLY A 329 27.08 12.11 -0.50
N GLU A 330 26.99 13.19 -1.28
CA GLU A 330 25.94 13.40 -2.28
C GLU A 330 25.99 12.35 -3.42
N LEU A 331 24.89 12.19 -4.16
CA LEU A 331 24.70 11.16 -5.20
C LEU A 331 25.70 11.26 -6.36
#